data_AF-A0A3C1LGC4-F1
#
_entry.id   AF-A0A3C1LGC4-F1
#
_cell.length_a   1.000
_cell.length_b   1.000
_cell.length_c   1.000
_cell.angle_alpha   90.00
_cell.angle_beta   90.00
_cell.angle_gamma   90.00
#
_symmetry.space_group_name_H-M   'P 1'
#
loop_
_entity.id
_entity.type
_entity.pdbx_description
1 polymer ?
#
loop_
_entity_poly.entity_id
_entity_poly.type
_entity_poly.pdbx_seq_one_letter_code
_entity_poly.pdbx_strand_id
1 'polypeptide(L)'
;VDDEDRENEGDFIMAANAVTPEAINFMAKEGRGLICVALTQERCNELALEPMVRSNTSLHETAFTVSVDLIGQGTTTGISAHDRAKTIQALVNPDTKPSDLARPGHIFPLIAKTGGVLRRTGHTEATVDLARLAGFEPAGVLVEVMNEDG
;
A
#
# COMPACT_ATOMS: atom_id res chain seq x y z
N VAL A 1 11.56 -10.40 2.34
CA VAL A 1 11.47 -11.70 3.01
C VAL A 1 11.40 -11.41 4.48
N ASP A 2 10.27 -11.74 5.10
CA ASP A 2 10.11 -11.67 6.54
C ASP A 2 10.63 -12.97 7.20
N ASP A 3 10.43 -13.11 8.51
CA ASP A 3 10.96 -14.25 9.26
C ASP A 3 10.31 -15.57 8.81
N GLU A 4 11.09 -16.66 8.76
CA GLU A 4 10.60 -18.01 8.38
C GLU A 4 9.46 -18.51 9.28
N ASP A 5 9.42 -18.06 10.53
CA ASP A 5 8.39 -18.40 11.51
C ASP A 5 7.16 -17.45 11.47
N ARG A 6 7.10 -16.51 10.51
CA ARG A 6 6.01 -15.55 10.33
C ARG A 6 5.21 -15.83 9.04
N GLU A 7 5.40 -15.07 7.96
CA GLU A 7 4.77 -15.32 6.67
C GLU A 7 5.67 -16.21 5.79
N ASN A 8 7.00 -16.06 5.94
CA ASN A 8 7.99 -16.69 5.07
C ASN A 8 7.76 -16.33 3.59
N GLU A 9 7.35 -15.08 3.36
CA GLU A 9 7.00 -14.54 2.05
C GLU A 9 7.96 -13.43 1.63
N GLY A 10 8.07 -13.20 0.33
CA GLY A 10 8.85 -12.11 -0.24
C GLY A 10 7.97 -11.09 -0.93
N ASP A 11 8.16 -9.81 -0.59
CA ASP A 11 7.45 -8.72 -1.24
C ASP A 11 8.35 -7.90 -2.16
N PHE A 12 7.83 -7.53 -3.34
CA PHE A 12 8.36 -6.40 -4.07
C PHE A 12 7.95 -5.10 -3.38
N ILE A 13 8.90 -4.19 -3.13
CA ILE A 13 8.66 -2.92 -2.45
C ILE A 13 9.19 -1.76 -3.30
N MET A 14 8.43 -0.66 -3.35
CA MET A 14 8.86 0.59 -3.99
C MET A 14 8.32 1.80 -3.20
N ALA A 15 9.12 2.86 -3.09
CA ALA A 15 8.65 4.12 -2.50
C ALA A 15 7.47 4.68 -3.31
N ALA A 16 6.40 5.08 -2.62
CA ALA A 16 5.14 5.44 -3.28
C ALA A 16 5.27 6.71 -4.14
N ASN A 17 6.16 7.65 -3.78
CA ASN A 17 6.44 8.84 -4.60
C ASN A 17 7.06 8.50 -5.97
N ALA A 18 7.77 7.38 -6.06
CA ALA A 18 8.50 6.99 -7.27
C ALA A 18 7.70 6.03 -8.17
N VAL A 19 6.48 5.66 -7.77
CA VAL A 19 5.68 4.67 -8.48
C VAL A 19 5.37 5.11 -9.92
N THR A 20 5.45 4.16 -10.84
CA THR A 20 5.09 4.37 -12.26
C THR A 20 4.09 3.31 -12.71
N PRO A 21 3.34 3.55 -13.81
CA PRO A 21 2.47 2.52 -14.40
C PRO A 21 3.23 1.23 -14.77
N GLU A 22 4.47 1.35 -15.24
CA GLU A 22 5.32 0.20 -15.60
C GLU A 22 5.68 -0.63 -14.35
N ALA A 23 6.01 0.02 -13.24
CA ALA A 23 6.28 -0.64 -11.98
C ALA A 23 5.04 -1.39 -11.46
N ILE A 24 3.85 -0.77 -11.54
CA ILE A 24 2.59 -1.42 -11.15
C ILE A 24 2.25 -2.59 -12.07
N ASN A 25 2.50 -2.47 -13.37
CA ASN A 25 2.31 -3.58 -14.30
C ASN A 25 3.27 -4.74 -13.99
N PHE A 26 4.53 -4.43 -13.66
CA PHE A 26 5.49 -5.43 -13.20
C PHE A 26 5.03 -6.12 -11.92
N MET A 27 4.63 -5.35 -10.90
CA MET A 27 4.10 -5.86 -9.63
C MET A 27 2.89 -6.77 -9.85
N ALA A 28 1.95 -6.37 -10.72
CA ALA A 28 0.77 -7.18 -11.02
C ALA A 28 1.10 -8.49 -11.77
N LYS A 29 2.15 -8.49 -12.61
CA LYS A 29 2.52 -9.65 -13.44
C LYS A 29 3.47 -10.61 -12.73
N GLU A 30 4.46 -10.08 -12.03
CA GLU A 30 5.55 -10.85 -11.42
C GLU A 30 5.37 -11.02 -9.91
N GLY A 31 4.71 -10.08 -9.23
CA GLY A 31 4.27 -10.26 -7.85
C GLY A 31 3.03 -11.15 -7.81
N ARG A 32 2.00 -10.78 -8.57
CA ARG A 32 0.70 -11.50 -8.69
C ARG A 32 -0.13 -11.57 -7.39
N GLY A 33 0.43 -11.11 -6.26
CA GLY A 33 -0.28 -10.89 -5.01
C GLY A 33 -1.16 -9.65 -5.01
N LEU A 34 -1.49 -9.17 -3.81
CA LEU A 34 -2.35 -8.01 -3.60
C LEU A 34 -1.52 -6.73 -3.52
N ILE A 35 -1.64 -5.87 -4.53
CA ILE A 35 -0.94 -4.57 -4.51
C ILE A 35 -1.52 -3.69 -3.41
N CYS A 36 -0.72 -3.46 -2.38
CA CYS A 36 -1.05 -2.66 -1.21
C CYS A 36 -0.18 -1.40 -1.13
N VAL A 37 -0.62 -0.42 -0.33
CA VAL A 37 0.16 0.79 -0.04
C VAL A 37 0.30 0.95 1.46
N ALA A 38 1.50 0.80 1.98
CA ALA A 38 1.78 1.11 3.38
C ALA A 38 1.87 2.62 3.58
N LEU A 39 1.09 3.14 4.53
CA LEU A 39 1.02 4.55 4.90
C LEU A 39 1.23 4.71 6.41
N THR A 40 1.66 5.88 6.85
CA THR A 40 1.66 6.20 8.28
C THR A 40 0.24 6.35 8.81
N GLN A 41 0.06 6.12 10.11
CA GLN A 41 -1.20 6.38 10.79
C GLN A 41 -1.66 7.84 10.63
N GLU A 42 -0.75 8.81 10.65
CA GLU A 42 -1.11 10.22 10.45
C GLU A 42 -1.71 10.43 9.06
N ARG A 43 -1.08 9.86 8.02
CA ARG A 43 -1.54 10.02 6.65
C ARG A 43 -2.90 9.35 6.41
N CYS A 44 -3.13 8.18 6.99
CA CYS A 44 -4.44 7.53 6.97
C CYS A 44 -5.52 8.39 7.66
N ASN A 45 -5.18 9.05 8.77
CA ASN A 45 -6.12 9.94 9.47
C ASN A 45 -6.45 11.19 8.63
N GLU A 46 -5.45 11.83 8.00
CA GLU A 46 -5.64 12.98 7.11
C GLU A 46 -6.57 12.65 5.94
N LEU A 47 -6.43 11.46 5.37
CA LEU A 47 -7.22 10.98 4.24
C LEU A 47 -8.53 10.29 4.64
N ALA A 48 -8.87 10.26 5.93
CA ALA A 48 -10.04 9.55 6.48
C ALA A 48 -10.14 8.09 5.96
N LEU A 49 -9.02 7.36 6.05
CA LEU A 49 -8.93 5.94 5.69
C LEU A 49 -9.20 5.10 6.94
N GLU A 50 -10.46 4.76 7.16
CA GLU A 50 -10.89 3.95 8.30
C GLU A 50 -10.47 2.48 8.13
N PRO A 51 -10.19 1.75 9.23
CA PRO A 51 -9.98 0.31 9.19
C PRO A 51 -11.11 -0.42 8.45
N MET A 52 -10.75 -1.39 7.61
CA MET A 52 -11.71 -2.11 6.76
C MET A 52 -12.77 -2.85 7.58
N VAL A 53 -12.39 -3.34 8.76
CA VAL A 53 -13.23 -4.13 9.66
C VAL A 53 -13.15 -3.60 11.08
N ARG A 54 -14.24 -3.76 11.84
CA ARG A 54 -14.30 -3.34 13.26
C ARG A 54 -13.47 -4.21 14.19
N SER A 55 -13.36 -5.51 13.89
CA SER A 55 -12.59 -6.48 14.67
C SER A 55 -11.72 -7.27 13.69
N ASN A 56 -10.41 -7.05 13.74
CA ASN A 56 -9.46 -7.76 12.86
C ASN A 56 -9.19 -9.15 13.44
N THR A 57 -9.52 -10.19 12.69
CA THR A 57 -9.31 -11.60 13.08
C THR A 57 -8.31 -12.31 12.16
N SER A 58 -7.57 -11.56 11.35
CA SER A 58 -6.52 -12.12 10.50
C SER A 58 -5.33 -12.58 11.34
N LEU A 59 -4.63 -13.62 10.87
CA LEU A 59 -3.52 -14.27 11.59
C LEU A 59 -2.44 -13.29 12.05
N HIS A 60 -2.09 -12.32 11.20
CA HIS A 60 -1.04 -11.32 11.46
C HIS A 60 -1.57 -9.91 11.73
N GLU A 61 -2.89 -9.80 11.95
CA GLU A 61 -3.60 -8.54 12.19
C GLU A 61 -3.25 -7.45 11.17
N THR A 62 -3.12 -7.82 9.90
CA THR A 62 -2.76 -6.89 8.82
C THR A 62 -3.76 -5.74 8.77
N ALA A 63 -3.26 -4.51 8.91
CA ALA A 63 -4.06 -3.33 9.21
C ALA A 63 -4.63 -2.67 7.94
N PHE A 64 -5.47 -3.40 7.21
CA PHE A 64 -6.17 -2.88 6.03
C PHE A 64 -7.12 -1.74 6.37
N THR A 65 -7.11 -0.70 5.55
CA THR A 65 -8.18 0.31 5.51
C THR A 65 -9.21 -0.03 4.44
N VAL A 66 -10.30 0.74 4.38
CA VAL A 66 -11.16 0.79 3.19
C VAL A 66 -10.30 0.99 1.93
N SER A 67 -10.59 0.23 0.87
CA SER A 67 -9.88 0.37 -0.41
C SER A 67 -10.31 1.65 -1.13
N VAL A 68 -9.43 2.17 -1.98
CA VAL A 68 -9.63 3.47 -2.63
C VAL A 68 -9.21 3.50 -4.09
N ASP A 69 -9.82 4.42 -4.83
CA ASP A 69 -9.38 4.89 -6.15
C ASP A 69 -9.38 6.41 -6.18
N LEU A 70 -8.44 7.01 -6.90
CA LEU A 70 -8.48 8.45 -7.19
C LEU A 70 -9.64 8.76 -8.13
N ILE A 71 -10.44 9.78 -7.80
CA ILE A 71 -11.55 10.26 -8.63
C ILE A 71 -11.02 11.30 -9.64
N GLY A 72 -11.21 11.04 -10.93
CA GLY A 72 -10.84 11.98 -11.98
C GLY A 72 -9.33 12.06 -12.20
N GLN A 73 -8.81 13.23 -12.60
CA GLN A 73 -7.38 13.42 -12.91
C GLN A 73 -6.82 12.42 -13.94
N GLY A 74 -7.69 11.95 -14.85
CA GLY A 74 -7.36 10.97 -15.87
C GLY A 74 -7.29 9.53 -15.37
N THR A 75 -7.86 9.20 -14.21
CA THR A 75 -8.30 7.84 -13.88
C THR A 75 -9.67 7.56 -14.51
N THR A 76 -9.98 6.28 -14.68
CA THR A 76 -11.22 5.81 -15.30
C THR A 76 -11.92 4.79 -14.41
N THR A 77 -11.57 3.52 -14.52
CA THR A 77 -12.15 2.42 -13.74
C THR A 77 -11.36 2.12 -12.48
N GLY A 78 -10.15 2.67 -12.32
CA GLY A 78 -9.30 2.47 -11.14
C GLY A 78 -8.31 1.30 -11.27
N ILE A 79 -8.65 0.26 -12.04
CA ILE A 79 -7.89 -1.00 -12.03
C ILE A 79 -6.65 -1.03 -12.94
N SER A 80 -6.59 -0.16 -13.96
CA SER A 80 -5.45 -0.16 -14.89
C SER A 80 -4.14 0.13 -14.14
N ALA A 81 -3.00 -0.31 -14.67
CA ALA A 81 -1.71 -0.01 -14.03
C ALA A 81 -1.46 1.51 -13.90
N HIS A 82 -1.95 2.28 -14.88
CA HIS A 82 -1.90 3.73 -14.87
C HIS A 82 -2.83 4.33 -13.80
N ASP A 83 -4.06 3.85 -13.68
CA ASP A 83 -5.03 4.35 -12.70
C ASP A 83 -4.56 4.03 -11.27
N ARG A 84 -4.09 2.81 -11.05
CA ARG A 84 -3.48 2.39 -9.77
C ARG A 84 -2.26 3.23 -9.41
N ALA A 85 -1.33 3.46 -10.35
CA ALA A 85 -0.18 4.33 -10.10
C ALA A 85 -0.60 5.76 -9.70
N LYS A 86 -1.59 6.33 -10.37
CA LYS A 86 -2.13 7.65 -10.02
C LYS A 86 -2.80 7.68 -8.64
N THR A 87 -3.58 6.65 -8.30
CA THR A 87 -4.16 6.51 -6.96
C THR A 87 -3.07 6.47 -5.89
N ILE A 88 -2.00 5.70 -6.11
CA ILE A 88 -0.87 5.60 -5.18
C ILE A 88 -0.16 6.96 -5.03
N GLN A 89 0.06 7.68 -6.13
CA GLN A 89 0.65 9.03 -6.09
C GLN A 89 -0.25 10.02 -5.34
N ALA A 90 -1.56 9.94 -5.48
CA ALA A 90 -2.49 10.77 -4.73
C ALA A 90 -2.47 10.46 -3.22
N LEU A 91 -2.29 9.20 -2.83
CA LEU A 91 -2.18 8.81 -1.42
C LEU A 91 -0.98 9.49 -0.72
N VAL A 92 0.08 9.85 -1.44
CA VAL A 92 1.26 10.54 -0.88
C VAL A 92 1.36 12.01 -1.26
N ASN A 93 0.37 12.56 -1.96
CA ASN A 93 0.34 13.98 -2.31
C ASN A 93 -0.25 14.80 -1.14
N PRO A 94 0.49 15.74 -0.54
CA PRO A 94 0.02 16.52 0.61
C PRO A 94 -1.28 17.31 0.34
N ASP A 95 -1.56 17.65 -0.92
CA ASP A 95 -2.76 18.40 -1.31
C ASP A 95 -4.02 17.53 -1.48
N THR A 96 -3.87 16.19 -1.50
CA THR A 96 -4.99 15.27 -1.66
C THR A 96 -5.89 15.28 -0.44
N LYS A 97 -7.19 15.45 -0.69
CA LYS A 97 -8.24 15.48 0.32
C LYS A 97 -9.01 14.16 0.36
N PRO A 98 -9.68 13.83 1.47
CA PRO A 98 -10.53 12.65 1.55
C PRO A 98 -11.58 12.56 0.44
N SER A 99 -12.10 13.70 -0.04
CA SER A 99 -13.12 13.80 -1.10
C SER A 99 -12.59 13.46 -2.50
N ASP A 100 -11.28 13.43 -2.68
CA ASP A 100 -10.66 13.11 -3.97
C ASP A 100 -10.56 11.59 -4.18
N LEU A 101 -10.86 10.80 -3.15
CA LEU A 101 -10.75 9.35 -3.14
C LEU A 101 -12.14 8.70 -3.10
N ALA A 102 -12.42 7.81 -4.05
CA ALA A 102 -13.55 6.91 -4.01
C ALA A 102 -13.30 5.82 -2.97
N ARG A 103 -14.37 5.33 -2.35
CA ARG A 103 -14.38 4.20 -1.40
C ARG A 103 -15.62 3.35 -1.73
N PRO A 104 -15.51 2.06 -2.11
CA PRO A 104 -14.28 1.29 -2.30
C PRO A 104 -13.51 1.69 -3.58
N GLY A 105 -12.34 1.07 -3.78
CA GLY A 105 -11.56 1.11 -5.02
C GLY A 105 -10.57 -0.06 -5.14
N HIS A 106 -9.53 0.08 -5.96
CA HIS A 106 -8.62 -1.01 -6.36
C HIS A 106 -7.20 -0.91 -5.76
N ILE A 107 -6.92 0.11 -4.96
CA ILE A 107 -5.73 0.18 -4.11
C ILE A 107 -6.12 -0.11 -2.67
N PHE A 108 -5.29 -0.88 -1.97
CA PHE A 108 -5.52 -1.34 -0.60
C PHE A 108 -4.50 -0.70 0.36
N PRO A 109 -4.84 0.43 1.01
CA PRO A 109 -3.94 1.02 1.98
C PRO A 109 -3.84 0.16 3.25
N LEU A 110 -2.63 0.15 3.80
CA LEU A 110 -2.25 -0.52 5.04
C LEU A 110 -1.72 0.52 6.02
N ILE A 111 -2.16 0.45 7.27
CA ILE A 111 -1.67 1.33 8.33
C ILE A 111 -0.41 0.73 8.95
N ALA A 112 0.74 1.38 8.78
CA ALA A 112 1.96 1.01 9.47
C ALA A 112 1.93 1.45 10.95
N LYS A 113 2.38 0.58 11.85
CA LYS A 113 2.52 0.92 13.28
C LYS A 113 3.62 1.96 13.49
N THR A 114 3.33 2.96 14.32
CA THR A 114 4.34 3.93 14.77
C THR A 114 5.50 3.20 15.44
N GLY A 115 6.74 3.55 15.05
CA GLY A 115 7.96 2.88 15.48
C GLY A 115 8.46 1.79 14.53
N GLY A 116 7.75 1.53 13.42
CA GLY A 116 8.25 0.76 12.29
C GLY A 116 8.61 -0.69 12.66
N VAL A 117 9.64 -1.23 12.00
CA VAL A 117 10.05 -2.63 12.16
C VAL A 117 10.51 -2.97 13.57
N LEU A 118 10.91 -1.98 14.37
CA LEU A 118 11.24 -2.15 15.79
C LEU A 118 10.01 -2.43 16.67
N ARG A 119 8.81 -2.18 16.15
CA ARG A 119 7.53 -2.43 16.85
C ARG A 119 6.75 -3.59 16.26
N ARG A 120 6.78 -3.76 14.95
CA ARG A 120 6.16 -4.89 14.24
C ARG A 120 7.02 -5.25 13.04
N THR A 121 7.53 -6.47 13.01
CA THR A 121 8.40 -7.00 11.95
C THR A 121 7.59 -7.48 10.74
N GLY A 122 6.74 -6.62 10.19
CA GLY A 122 5.93 -6.93 9.01
C GLY A 122 6.35 -6.15 7.77
N HIS A 123 5.94 -6.66 6.60
CA HIS A 123 6.20 -6.02 5.30
C HIS A 123 5.66 -4.58 5.21
N THR A 124 4.54 -4.29 5.88
CA THR A 124 3.97 -2.93 5.98
C THR A 124 4.95 -1.94 6.62
N GLU A 125 5.48 -2.28 7.80
CA GLU A 125 6.43 -1.42 8.52
C GLU A 125 7.77 -1.31 7.78
N ALA A 126 8.26 -2.43 7.24
CA ALA A 126 9.48 -2.45 6.44
C ALA A 126 9.39 -1.52 5.23
N THR A 127 8.25 -1.52 4.54
CA THR A 127 8.00 -0.65 3.39
C THR A 127 8.10 0.84 3.75
N VAL A 128 7.45 1.25 4.85
CA VAL A 128 7.49 2.63 5.33
C VAL A 128 8.90 3.05 5.78
N ASP A 129 9.60 2.16 6.49
CA ASP A 129 10.94 2.45 6.98
C ASP A 129 11.97 2.53 5.84
N LEU A 130 11.90 1.64 4.85
CA LEU A 130 12.74 1.69 3.65
C LEU A 130 12.54 2.99 2.86
N ALA A 131 11.29 3.40 2.64
CA ALA A 131 10.98 4.66 1.96
C ALA A 131 11.56 5.87 2.72
N ARG A 132 11.38 5.90 4.05
CA ARG A 132 11.93 6.95 4.93
C ARG A 132 13.46 6.99 4.88
N LEU A 133 14.13 5.84 4.98
CA LEU A 133 15.60 5.76 4.93
C LEU A 133 16.16 6.19 3.57
N ALA A 134 15.40 5.99 2.49
CA ALA A 134 15.74 6.45 1.15
C ALA A 134 15.44 7.95 0.91
N GLY A 135 14.92 8.68 1.91
CA GLY A 135 14.63 10.11 1.81
C GLY A 135 13.31 10.45 1.10
N PHE A 136 12.42 9.47 0.93
CA PHE A 136 11.06 9.68 0.41
C PHE A 136 10.06 9.93 1.55
N GLU A 137 8.81 10.24 1.18
CA GLU A 137 7.71 10.18 2.14
C GLU A 137 7.66 8.78 2.77
N PRO A 138 7.26 8.65 4.05
CA PRO A 138 7.19 7.38 4.76
C PRO A 138 5.98 6.55 4.29
N ALA A 139 5.99 6.19 3.00
CA ALA A 139 4.94 5.48 2.30
C ALA A 139 5.51 4.69 1.12
N GLY A 140 4.97 3.50 0.88
CA GLY A 140 5.43 2.65 -0.21
C GLY A 140 4.38 1.67 -0.68
N VAL A 141 4.53 1.23 -1.93
CA VAL A 141 3.73 0.16 -2.53
C VAL A 141 4.45 -1.16 -2.31
N LEU A 142 3.68 -2.20 -1.98
CA LEU A 142 4.16 -3.57 -1.79
C LEU A 142 3.23 -4.57 -2.46
N VAL A 143 3.78 -5.72 -2.85
CA VAL A 143 3.02 -6.88 -3.34
C VAL A 143 3.80 -8.15 -3.06
N GLU A 144 3.10 -9.18 -2.60
CA GLU A 144 3.66 -10.52 -2.37
C GLU A 144 4.08 -11.14 -3.72
N VAL A 145 5.15 -11.94 -3.70
CA VAL A 145 5.61 -12.72 -4.85
C VAL A 145 5.02 -14.12 -4.79
N MET A 146 4.06 -14.37 -5.68
CA MET A 146 3.41 -15.67 -5.83
C MET A 146 4.04 -16.46 -6.99
N ASN A 147 4.04 -17.79 -6.86
CA ASN A 147 4.54 -18.67 -7.90
C ASN A 147 3.67 -18.58 -9.17
N GLU A 148 4.18 -19.18 -10.26
CA GLU A 148 3.46 -19.11 -11.52
C GLU A 148 2.12 -19.86 -11.51
N ASP A 149 2.00 -20.88 -10.66
CA ASP A 149 0.86 -21.76 -10.50
C ASP A 149 -0.14 -21.29 -9.43
N GLY A 150 0.17 -20.21 -8.71
CA GLY A 150 -0.63 -19.67 -7.60
C GLY A 150 -0.05 -20.08 -6.26
#